data_AF-A0A9X4KDE4-F1
#
_entry.id   AF-A0A9X4KDE4-F1
#
_cell.length_a   1.000
_cell.length_b   1.000
_cell.length_c   1.000
_cell.angle_alpha   90.00
_cell.angle_beta   90.00
_cell.angle_gamma   90.00
#
_symmetry.space_group_name_H-M   'P 1'
#
loop_
_entity.id
_entity.type
_entity.pdbx_description
1 polymer ?
#
loop_
_entity_poly.entity_id
_entity_poly.type
_entity_poly.pdbx_seq_one_letter_code
_entity_poly.pdbx_strand_id
1 'polypeptide(L)'
;MKIERTYRNSQQLIDIAGKFVMQNPSQFRKDLLSDKSMSQPIQVMGYKKEAIVALKRAIADIAEHSGSSSEIMLLGRNNFDVNFIDQDDEFEKKVR
;
A
#
# COMPACT_ATOMS: atom_id res chain seq x y z
N MET A 1 -1.97 19.80 22.95
CA MET A 1 -1.86 18.33 23.07
C MET A 1 -1.39 17.79 21.72
N LYS A 2 -0.29 17.02 21.67
CA LYS A 2 0.24 16.46 20.42
C LYS A 2 -0.16 14.98 20.37
N ILE A 3 -0.85 14.57 19.30
CA ILE A 3 -1.20 13.16 19.09
C ILE A 3 0.02 12.48 18.48
N GLU A 4 0.64 11.59 19.25
CA GLU A 4 1.86 10.87 18.85
C GLU A 4 1.63 9.36 18.70
N ARG A 5 0.59 8.80 19.35
CA ARG A 5 0.25 7.38 19.21
C ARG A 5 -0.66 7.12 18.01
N THR A 6 -0.34 6.09 17.24
CA THR A 6 -1.18 5.58 16.14
C THR A 6 -1.40 4.08 16.25
N TYR A 7 -2.63 3.67 15.96
CA TYR A 7 -3.11 2.31 16.17
C TYR A 7 -3.36 1.57 14.85
N ARG A 8 -3.18 2.22 13.70
CA ARG A 8 -3.48 1.62 12.38
C ARG A 8 -2.33 0.76 11.88
N ASN A 9 -1.16 1.37 11.67
CA ASN A 9 -0.01 0.79 10.97
C ASN A 9 1.13 0.39 11.93
N SER A 10 2.03 -0.48 11.49
CA SER A 10 3.22 -0.87 12.26
C SER A 10 4.24 0.26 12.38
N GLN A 11 5.07 0.22 13.43
CA GLN A 11 6.14 1.21 13.65
C GLN A 11 7.07 1.31 12.43
N GLN A 12 7.45 0.18 11.83
CA GLN A 12 8.36 0.17 10.67
C GLN A 12 7.75 0.89 9.46
N LEU A 13 6.45 0.71 9.19
CA LEU A 13 5.77 1.41 8.09
C LEU A 13 5.68 2.91 8.39
N ILE A 14 5.38 3.26 9.64
CA ILE A 14 5.30 4.65 10.11
C ILE A 14 6.66 5.34 9.96
N ASP A 15 7.75 4.69 10.34
CA ASP A 15 9.09 5.26 10.25
C ASP A 15 9.49 5.53 8.80
N ILE A 16 9.17 4.60 7.88
CA ILE A 16 9.42 4.80 6.44
C ILE A 16 8.62 5.98 5.90
N ALA A 17 7.30 6.02 6.17
CA ALA A 17 6.44 7.11 5.72
C ALA A 17 6.83 8.45 6.35
N GLY A 18 7.21 8.45 7.63
CA GLY A 18 7.69 9.61 8.37
C GLY A 18 8.95 10.18 7.73
N LYS A 19 9.97 9.35 7.47
CA LYS A 19 11.20 9.78 6.78
C LYS A 19 10.94 10.39 5.41
N PHE A 20 9.99 9.83 4.64
CA PHE A 20 9.59 10.36 3.33
C PHE A 20 8.91 11.73 3.45
N VAL A 21 7.91 11.88 4.32
CA VAL A 21 7.16 13.13 4.48
C VAL A 21 8.03 14.24 5.08
N MET A 22 8.98 13.91 5.97
CA MET A 22 9.92 14.88 6.57
C MET A 22 10.98 15.40 5.59
N GLN A 23 11.05 14.88 4.36
CA GLN A 23 11.88 15.50 3.31
C GLN A 23 11.35 16.87 2.87
N ASN A 24 10.06 17.15 3.09
CA ASN A 24 9.50 18.48 2.84
C ASN A 24 9.92 19.44 3.97
N PRO A 25 10.71 20.50 3.72
CA PRO A 25 11.21 21.40 4.76
C PRO A 25 10.11 22.17 5.50
N SER A 26 8.96 22.38 4.86
CA SER A 26 7.79 23.04 5.45
C SER A 26 6.97 22.11 6.37
N GLN A 27 7.33 20.83 6.44
CA GLN A 27 6.59 19.84 7.24
C GLN A 27 6.84 20.03 8.73
N PHE A 28 5.77 20.05 9.52
CA PHE A 28 5.88 20.05 10.97
C PHE A 28 6.42 18.70 11.48
N ARG A 29 7.50 18.75 12.27
CA ARG A 29 8.18 17.55 12.79
C ARG A 29 7.33 16.83 13.84
N LYS A 30 7.12 15.53 13.63
CA LYS A 30 6.41 14.64 14.56
C LYS A 30 7.09 13.28 14.59
N ASP A 31 7.16 12.73 15.79
CA ASP A 31 7.54 11.35 16.03
C ASP A 31 6.27 10.60 16.39
N LEU A 32 5.98 9.55 15.62
CA LEU A 32 4.78 8.74 15.80
C LEU A 32 5.18 7.38 16.37
N LEU A 33 4.41 6.91 17.35
CA LEU A 33 4.62 5.66 18.05
C LEU A 33 3.46 4.69 17.79
N SER A 34 3.77 3.43 17.54
CA SER A 34 2.81 2.34 17.44
C SER A 34 3.27 1.11 18.21
N ASP A 35 2.32 0.44 18.84
CA ASP A 35 2.54 -0.84 19.51
C ASP A 35 2.52 -2.03 18.51
N LYS A 36 2.20 -1.78 17.23
CA LYS A 36 2.20 -2.79 16.16
C LYS A 36 3.58 -2.92 15.51
N SER A 37 3.99 -4.14 15.19
CA SER A 37 5.28 -4.44 14.55
C SER A 37 5.10 -5.33 13.31
N MET A 38 5.79 -5.00 12.22
CA MET A 38 5.90 -5.80 11.00
C MET A 38 7.26 -5.53 10.36
N SER A 39 8.12 -6.55 10.27
CA SER A 39 9.53 -6.40 9.88
C SER A 39 9.74 -6.03 8.42
N GLN A 40 8.85 -6.47 7.53
CA GLN A 40 8.91 -6.20 6.09
C GLN A 40 7.59 -5.56 5.63
N PRO A 41 7.35 -4.27 5.97
CA PRO A 41 6.06 -3.64 5.74
C PRO A 41 5.81 -3.19 4.30
N ILE A 42 6.82 -3.23 3.43
CA ILE A 42 6.77 -2.79 2.03
C ILE A 42 7.53 -3.78 1.18
N GLN A 43 6.91 -4.21 0.07
CA GLN A 43 7.55 -4.97 -1.00
C GLN A 43 7.43 -4.17 -2.29
N VAL A 44 8.56 -4.01 -2.99
CA VAL A 44 8.60 -3.29 -4.27
C VAL A 44 8.70 -4.32 -5.39
N MET A 45 7.70 -4.36 -6.25
CA MET A 45 7.63 -5.27 -7.40
C MET A 45 7.77 -4.48 -8.69
N GLY A 46 8.84 -4.73 -9.44
CA GLY A 46 9.02 -4.17 -10.78
C GLY A 46 8.32 -5.01 -11.84
N TYR A 47 7.72 -4.37 -12.84
CA TYR A 47 7.19 -5.02 -14.03
C TYR A 47 7.54 -4.19 -15.27
N LYS A 48 7.59 -4.84 -16.44
CA LYS A 48 7.95 -4.16 -17.71
C LYS A 48 6.72 -3.77 -18.53
N LYS A 49 5.97 -4.76 -19.03
CA LYS A 49 4.81 -4.53 -19.91
C LYS A 49 3.50 -5.09 -19.35
N GLU A 50 3.57 -6.07 -18.45
CA GLU A 50 2.41 -6.82 -17.99
C GLU A 50 2.05 -6.45 -16.55
N ALA A 51 1.43 -5.27 -16.39
CA ALA A 51 0.97 -4.77 -15.09
C ALA A 51 0.00 -5.75 -14.42
N ILE A 52 -0.86 -6.40 -15.21
CA ILE A 52 -1.85 -7.37 -14.72
C ILE A 52 -1.21 -8.60 -14.08
N VAL A 53 -0.13 -9.11 -14.66
CA VAL A 53 0.60 -10.27 -14.11
C VAL A 53 1.25 -9.89 -12.77
N ALA A 54 1.79 -8.67 -12.67
CA ALA A 54 2.35 -8.18 -11.41
C ALA A 54 1.26 -7.98 -10.34
N LEU A 55 0.08 -7.47 -10.74
CA LEU A 55 -1.06 -7.32 -9.83
C LEU A 55 -1.56 -8.66 -9.31
N LYS A 56 -1.76 -9.67 -10.18
CA LYS A 56 -2.18 -11.02 -9.78
C LYS A 56 -1.20 -11.66 -8.79
N ARG A 57 0.11 -11.51 -9.05
CA ARG A 57 1.16 -11.98 -8.11
C ARG A 57 1.06 -11.28 -6.77
N ALA A 58 0.94 -9.95 -6.76
CA ALA A 58 0.79 -9.19 -5.52
C ALA A 58 -0.46 -9.61 -4.72
N ILE A 59 -1.59 -9.86 -5.37
CA ILE A 59 -2.82 -10.33 -4.73
C ILE A 59 -2.61 -11.73 -4.13
N ALA A 60 -1.99 -12.65 -4.88
CA ALA A 60 -1.69 -14.00 -4.40
C ALA A 60 -0.77 -13.97 -3.17
N ASP A 61 0.32 -13.18 -3.23
CA ASP A 61 1.25 -13.01 -2.11
C ASP A 61 0.52 -12.44 -0.87
N ILE A 62 -0.34 -11.44 -1.04
CA ILE A 62 -1.13 -10.88 0.07
C ILE A 62 -2.07 -11.93 0.68
N ALA A 63 -2.79 -12.68 -0.17
CA ALA A 63 -3.74 -13.69 0.27
C ALA A 63 -3.07 -14.84 1.04
N GLU A 64 -1.86 -15.24 0.65
CA GLU A 64 -1.06 -16.24 1.36
C GLU A 64 -0.70 -15.78 2.78
N HIS A 65 -0.33 -14.51 2.97
CA HIS A 65 0.11 -13.99 4.26
C HIS A 65 -1.02 -13.49 5.16
N SER A 66 -2.11 -12.98 4.58
CA SER A 66 -3.19 -12.29 5.30
C SER A 66 -4.50 -13.10 5.37
N GLY A 67 -4.60 -14.19 4.59
CA GLY A 67 -5.78 -15.02 4.45
C GLY A 67 -6.73 -14.54 3.35
N SER A 68 -7.53 -15.47 2.81
CA SER A 68 -8.40 -15.25 1.64
C SER A 68 -9.54 -14.24 1.85
N SER A 69 -9.85 -13.87 3.09
CA SER A 69 -10.87 -12.86 3.43
C SER A 69 -10.32 -11.44 3.49
N SER A 70 -9.09 -11.20 3.04
CA SER A 70 -8.45 -9.89 3.09
C SER A 70 -9.06 -8.93 2.09
N GLU A 71 -9.33 -7.70 2.54
CA GLU A 71 -9.73 -6.60 1.67
C GLU A 71 -8.48 -5.89 1.12
N ILE A 72 -8.38 -5.80 -0.20
CA ILE A 72 -7.24 -5.19 -0.89
C ILE A 72 -7.70 -3.88 -1.56
N MET A 73 -6.99 -2.78 -1.32
CA MET A 73 -7.22 -1.50 -1.98
C MET A 73 -6.10 -1.22 -2.99
N LEU A 74 -6.46 -1.11 -4.26
CA LEU A 74 -5.54 -0.69 -5.33
C LEU A 74 -5.60 0.84 -5.51
N LEU A 75 -4.45 1.51 -5.40
CA LEU A 75 -4.32 2.96 -5.57
C LEU A 75 -3.46 3.29 -6.81
N GLY A 76 -4.04 4.05 -7.74
CA GLY A 76 -3.34 4.62 -8.89
C GLY A 76 -3.03 6.11 -8.69
N ARG A 77 -2.14 6.66 -9.53
CA ARG A 77 -1.86 8.10 -9.58
C ARG A 77 -2.99 8.86 -10.26
N ASN A 78 -3.57 8.26 -11.30
CA ASN A 78 -4.67 8.78 -12.10
C ASN A 78 -5.76 7.72 -12.29
N ASN A 79 -6.97 8.15 -12.64
CA ASN A 79 -8.10 7.22 -12.86
C ASN A 79 -7.88 6.26 -14.03
N PHE A 80 -7.04 6.61 -15.02
CA PHE A 80 -6.75 5.73 -16.15
C PHE A 80 -5.76 4.60 -15.81
N ASP A 81 -5.04 4.70 -14.68
CA ASP A 81 -4.03 3.68 -14.30
C ASP A 81 -4.67 2.32 -14.03
N VAL A 82 -5.98 2.27 -13.77
CA VAL A 82 -6.73 1.02 -13.55
C VAL A 82 -7.15 0.34 -14.86
N ASN A 83 -7.06 1.02 -16.01
CA ASN A 83 -7.64 0.52 -17.26
C ASN A 83 -6.94 -0.73 -17.81
N PHE A 84 -5.74 -1.07 -17.34
CA PHE A 84 -5.09 -2.34 -17.73
C PHE A 84 -5.84 -3.56 -17.18
N ILE A 85 -6.68 -3.38 -16.15
CA ILE A 85 -7.48 -4.45 -15.55
C ILE A 85 -8.57 -4.93 -16.51
N ASP A 86 -9.08 -4.04 -17.37
CA ASP A 86 -10.13 -4.36 -18.34
C ASP A 86 -9.66 -5.37 -19.43
N GLN A 87 -8.36 -5.72 -19.45
CA GLN A 87 -7.78 -6.70 -20.37
C GLN A 87 -7.86 -8.14 -19.85
N ASP A 88 -8.40 -8.36 -18.65
CA ASP A 88 -8.35 -9.63 -17.94
C ASP A 88 -9.70 -10.02 -17.37
N ASP A 89 -10.21 -11.17 -17.81
CA ASP A 89 -11.56 -11.65 -17.51
C ASP A 89 -11.77 -12.03 -16.04
N GLU A 90 -10.70 -12.16 -15.24
CA GLU A 90 -10.80 -12.45 -13.80
C GLU A 90 -11.19 -11.21 -12.97
N PHE A 91 -11.19 -10.02 -13.58
CA PHE A 91 -11.51 -8.78 -12.89
C PHE A 91 -12.74 -8.09 -13.49
N GLU A 92 -13.63 -7.63 -12.62
CA GLU A 92 -14.79 -6.84 -13.01
C GLU A 92 -14.69 -5.44 -12.38
N LYS A 93 -14.62 -4.40 -13.21
CA LYS A 93 -14.65 -3.01 -12.77
C LYS A 93 -16.08 -2.57 -12.50
N LYS A 94 -16.44 -2.40 -11.23
CA LYS A 94 -17.72 -1.81 -10.83
C LYS A 94 -17.60 -0.29 -10.78
N VAL A 95 -18.17 0.38 -11.78
CA VAL A 95 -18.29 1.85 -11.78
C VAL A 95 -19.42 2.22 -10.81
N ARG A 96 -19.10 3.06 -9.83
CA ARG A 96 -20.07 3.62 -8.87
C ARG A 96 -20.77 4.82 -9.44
#